data_AF-A0A8C6NAR3-F1
#
_entry.id   AF-A0A8C6NAR3-F1
#
_cell.length_a   1.000
_cell.length_b   1.000
_cell.length_c   1.000
_cell.angle_alpha   90.00
_cell.angle_beta   90.00
_cell.angle_gamma   90.00
#
_symmetry.space_group_name_H-M   'P 1'
#
loop_
_entity.id
_entity.type
_entity.pdbx_description
1 polymer ?
#
loop_
_entity_poly.entity_id
_entity_poly.type
_entity_poly.pdbx_seq_one_letter_code
_entity_poly.pdbx_strand_id
1 'polypeptide(L)'
;MLGIWILALCLLSAAEEVCYDRLGCFSDSVPWSGTVERPIQRLPWSPDKIDTRFLLFTRENPDSYQRISADSSIGFSNFKTSRLTRFIVHGFIDKGEENWLLDMCKRLLTVEDVNCISVDWKKGSRCMYTQASNNVRVVGAEIAYFVNTLKDTYGYSPANVHIIGHSLGAHVAGEAGKRRPGIGRITGLDPAQPYFQGTPIEVRLDKTDAEFVDVIHTDTAPTVPYLGFGMSPAIGHLDFYPNGGVEMPGYLAWKHLFAGTRDFMACNHLRSYKYYSDSIIYPDGFLGYSCDSYNAFQTGSCFPCPAEGCPNMGHYADRFKGKINRDTVKLYLNTAEAKDFPREFPLLPLLPTACEQTFLLGTLKPDNTYTGYIDAEVKLGTVTKVKFLWNNNVINPSLPKLGAATVVVQSGEDRREYRFCGYETVREDVLLTLTAC
;
A
#
# COMPACT_ATOMS: atom_id res chain seq x y z
N MET A 1 -1.61 -64.53 -21.61
CA MET A 1 -1.59 -63.11 -22.02
C MET A 1 -2.62 -62.37 -21.17
N LEU A 2 -2.21 -61.88 -20.00
CA LEU A 2 -3.05 -61.10 -19.09
C LEU A 2 -3.19 -59.67 -19.65
N GLY A 3 -4.42 -59.28 -19.98
CA GLY A 3 -4.76 -57.88 -20.29
C GLY A 3 -5.14 -57.16 -19.01
N ILE A 4 -4.23 -56.31 -18.50
CA ILE A 4 -4.49 -55.38 -17.40
C ILE A 4 -5.25 -54.19 -17.97
N TRP A 5 -6.56 -54.14 -17.72
CA TRP A 5 -7.34 -52.93 -17.89
C TRP A 5 -7.08 -52.02 -16.68
N ILE A 6 -6.25 -50.99 -16.87
CA ILE A 6 -6.15 -49.88 -15.92
C ILE A 6 -7.43 -49.07 -16.08
N LEU A 7 -8.40 -49.35 -15.21
CA LEU A 7 -9.49 -48.44 -14.89
C LEU A 7 -8.87 -47.22 -14.20
N ALA A 8 -8.46 -46.22 -14.99
CA ALA A 8 -8.27 -44.87 -14.49
C ALA A 8 -9.66 -44.33 -14.10
N LEU A 9 -10.09 -44.61 -12.86
CA LEU A 9 -11.17 -43.86 -12.24
C LEU A 9 -10.71 -42.39 -12.16
N CYS A 10 -11.08 -41.59 -13.15
CA CYS A 10 -11.23 -40.15 -12.95
C CYS A 10 -12.39 -39.97 -11.97
N LEU A 11 -12.11 -40.02 -10.67
CA LEU A 11 -12.99 -39.49 -9.64
C LEU A 11 -13.01 -37.97 -9.82
N LEU A 12 -13.81 -37.49 -10.78
CA LEU A 12 -14.33 -36.14 -10.75
C LEU A 12 -15.25 -36.09 -9.51
N SER A 13 -14.70 -35.65 -8.38
CA SER A 13 -15.52 -35.25 -7.23
C SER A 13 -16.53 -34.21 -7.76
N ALA A 14 -17.82 -34.48 -7.63
CA ALA A 14 -18.83 -33.49 -7.96
C ALA A 14 -18.60 -32.24 -7.10
N ALA A 15 -18.68 -31.06 -7.70
CA ALA A 15 -18.57 -29.81 -6.96
C ALA A 15 -19.66 -29.75 -5.89
N GLU A 16 -19.29 -29.35 -4.68
CA GLU A 16 -20.21 -29.15 -3.56
C GLU A 16 -20.61 -27.67 -3.47
N GLU A 17 -21.75 -27.41 -2.83
CA GLU A 17 -22.29 -26.07 -2.61
C GLU A 17 -22.86 -25.95 -1.19
N VAL A 18 -22.66 -24.78 -0.57
CA VAL A 18 -23.30 -24.41 0.70
C VAL A 18 -24.01 -23.07 0.55
N CYS A 19 -25.23 -22.96 1.08
CA CYS A 19 -26.04 -21.74 1.05
C CYS A 19 -26.26 -21.20 2.46
N TYR A 20 -26.24 -19.87 2.59
CA TYR A 20 -26.55 -19.16 3.81
C TYR A 20 -27.63 -18.12 3.51
N ASP A 21 -28.72 -18.12 4.29
CA ASP A 21 -29.98 -17.41 4.00
C ASP A 21 -29.79 -16.00 3.42
N ARG A 22 -28.98 -15.16 4.06
CA ARG A 22 -28.76 -13.76 3.65
C ARG A 22 -27.64 -13.54 2.63
N LEU A 23 -26.77 -14.53 2.41
CA LEU A 23 -25.54 -14.38 1.61
C LEU A 23 -25.56 -15.14 0.28
N GLY A 24 -26.57 -15.99 0.08
CA GLY A 24 -26.67 -16.88 -1.07
C GLY A 24 -25.74 -18.10 -0.95
N CYS A 25 -25.39 -18.67 -2.10
CA CYS A 25 -24.67 -19.93 -2.18
C CYS A 25 -23.20 -19.76 -2.59
N PHE A 26 -22.37 -20.70 -2.16
CA PHE A 26 -20.95 -20.75 -2.41
C PHE A 26 -20.58 -22.16 -2.83
N SER A 27 -20.07 -22.32 -4.06
CA SER A 27 -19.54 -23.60 -4.55
C SER A 27 -18.03 -23.69 -4.36
N ASP A 28 -17.50 -24.92 -4.36
CA ASP A 28 -16.07 -25.21 -4.49
C ASP A 28 -15.66 -25.54 -5.94
N SER A 29 -16.55 -25.33 -6.90
CA SER A 29 -16.25 -25.48 -8.33
C SER A 29 -15.18 -24.48 -8.80
N VAL A 30 -14.57 -24.75 -9.95
CA VAL A 30 -13.73 -23.77 -10.66
C VAL A 30 -14.51 -22.44 -10.84
N PRO A 31 -13.88 -21.27 -10.60
CA PRO A 31 -12.47 -21.04 -10.28
C PRO A 31 -12.13 -21.02 -8.77
N TRP A 32 -13.08 -21.34 -7.89
CA TRP A 32 -12.94 -21.20 -6.43
C TRP A 32 -12.04 -22.26 -5.80
N SER A 33 -11.96 -23.44 -6.41
CA SER A 33 -11.00 -24.49 -6.07
C SER A 33 -10.75 -25.39 -7.30
N GLY A 34 -9.83 -26.35 -7.16
CA GLY A 34 -9.49 -27.31 -8.21
C GLY A 34 -8.69 -26.72 -9.38
N THR A 35 -8.12 -25.52 -9.22
CA THR A 35 -7.23 -24.90 -10.22
C THR A 35 -5.77 -25.04 -9.82
N VAL A 36 -4.85 -24.65 -10.71
CA VAL A 36 -3.40 -24.63 -10.41
C VAL A 36 -3.10 -23.68 -9.23
N GLU A 37 -3.76 -22.54 -9.20
CA GLU A 37 -3.58 -21.50 -8.18
C GLU A 37 -4.31 -21.86 -6.86
N ARG A 38 -5.40 -22.64 -6.95
CA ARG A 38 -6.26 -23.04 -5.80
C ARG A 38 -6.55 -24.54 -5.83
N PRO A 39 -5.57 -25.42 -5.60
CA PRO A 39 -5.71 -26.85 -5.85
C PRO A 39 -6.62 -27.58 -4.84
N ILE A 40 -6.75 -27.06 -3.62
CA ILE A 40 -7.49 -27.73 -2.55
C ILE A 40 -8.96 -27.27 -2.55
N GLN A 41 -9.87 -28.20 -2.82
CA GLN A 41 -11.33 -28.03 -2.67
C GLN A 41 -11.72 -27.72 -1.23
N ARG A 42 -12.33 -26.54 -1.03
CA ARG A 42 -12.82 -26.07 0.26
C ARG A 42 -14.03 -25.15 0.08
N LEU A 43 -15.13 -25.49 0.73
CA LEU A 43 -16.22 -24.56 0.96
C LEU A 43 -15.88 -23.56 2.08
N PRO A 44 -16.39 -22.31 2.01
CA PRO A 44 -16.26 -21.36 3.11
C PRO A 44 -17.06 -21.81 4.34
N TRP A 45 -16.58 -21.45 5.52
CA TRP A 45 -17.32 -21.66 6.76
C TRP A 45 -18.60 -20.83 6.84
N SER A 46 -19.51 -21.23 7.73
CA SER A 46 -20.76 -20.50 7.97
C SER A 46 -20.50 -19.12 8.60
N PRO A 47 -21.42 -18.15 8.39
CA PRO A 47 -21.38 -16.85 9.03
C PRO A 47 -21.17 -16.92 10.54
N ASP A 48 -21.90 -17.79 11.23
CA ASP A 48 -21.80 -17.95 12.69
C ASP A 48 -20.42 -18.45 13.15
N LYS A 49 -19.76 -19.27 12.33
CA LYS A 49 -18.43 -19.80 12.62
C LYS A 49 -17.33 -18.76 12.36
N ILE A 50 -17.50 -17.93 11.33
CA ILE A 50 -16.60 -16.82 11.01
C ILE A 50 -16.78 -15.66 12.00
N ASP A 51 -18.01 -15.44 12.48
CA ASP A 51 -18.40 -14.39 13.43
C ASP A 51 -17.88 -13.01 13.02
N THR A 52 -18.23 -12.58 11.81
CA THR A 52 -17.87 -11.24 11.32
C THR A 52 -18.53 -10.16 12.19
N ARG A 53 -17.73 -9.22 12.72
CA ARG A 53 -18.19 -8.13 13.58
C ARG A 53 -17.86 -6.78 12.95
N PHE A 54 -18.83 -5.87 12.94
CA PHE A 54 -18.66 -4.49 12.50
C PHE A 54 -18.55 -3.59 13.73
N LEU A 55 -17.39 -2.97 13.90
CA LEU A 55 -17.04 -2.16 15.06
C LEU A 55 -16.93 -0.69 14.63
N LEU A 56 -17.95 0.11 14.98
CA LEU A 56 -18.05 1.51 14.56
C LEU A 56 -17.30 2.45 15.51
N PHE A 57 -16.44 3.28 14.94
CA PHE A 57 -15.80 4.43 15.55
C PHE A 57 -16.21 5.71 14.81
N THR A 58 -16.46 6.76 15.57
CA THR A 58 -16.76 8.11 15.06
C THR A 58 -16.07 9.14 15.95
N ARG A 59 -16.14 10.43 15.60
CA ARG A 59 -15.60 11.48 16.48
C ARG A 59 -16.30 11.54 17.84
N GLU A 60 -17.54 11.05 17.92
CA GLU A 60 -18.32 10.95 19.15
C GLU A 60 -17.93 9.76 20.03
N ASN A 61 -17.23 8.75 19.48
CA ASN A 61 -16.76 7.57 20.21
C ASN A 61 -15.40 7.06 19.65
N PRO A 62 -14.32 7.85 19.72
CA PRO A 62 -13.06 7.52 19.04
C PRO A 62 -12.27 6.39 19.72
N ASP A 63 -12.49 6.16 21.01
CA ASP A 63 -11.74 5.18 21.82
C ASP A 63 -12.51 3.89 22.09
N SER A 64 -13.81 3.84 21.83
CA SER A 64 -14.67 2.71 22.15
C SER A 64 -15.68 2.48 21.05
N TYR A 65 -15.68 1.27 20.49
CA TYR A 65 -16.56 0.94 19.38
C TYR A 65 -18.01 0.81 19.84
N GLN A 66 -18.93 1.10 18.92
CA GLN A 66 -20.30 0.59 18.97
C GLN A 66 -20.38 -0.62 18.04
N ARG A 67 -20.79 -1.79 18.56
CA ARG A 67 -21.04 -2.95 17.71
C ARG A 67 -22.34 -2.71 16.95
N ILE A 68 -22.25 -2.73 15.63
CA ILE A 68 -23.41 -2.61 14.75
C ILE A 68 -23.52 -3.84 13.85
N SER A 69 -24.72 -4.09 13.37
CA SER A 69 -25.08 -5.15 12.44
C SER A 69 -25.92 -4.55 11.32
N ALA A 70 -26.17 -5.31 10.26
CA ALA A 70 -27.09 -4.94 9.19
C ALA A 70 -28.56 -4.97 9.66
N ASP A 71 -28.88 -4.17 10.69
CA ASP A 71 -30.17 -4.08 11.36
C ASP A 71 -30.37 -2.71 12.03
N SER A 72 -31.35 -2.61 12.93
CA SER A 72 -31.69 -1.36 13.65
C SER A 72 -30.57 -0.79 14.54
N SER A 73 -29.55 -1.58 14.90
CA SER A 73 -28.41 -1.11 15.70
C SER A 73 -27.65 0.06 15.06
N ILE A 74 -27.68 0.17 13.72
CA ILE A 74 -27.12 1.32 12.99
C ILE A 74 -27.81 2.62 13.43
N GLY A 75 -29.14 2.64 13.50
CA GLY A 75 -29.92 3.82 13.89
C GLY A 75 -29.80 4.22 15.36
N PHE A 76 -29.45 3.27 16.25
CA PHE A 76 -29.18 3.52 17.66
C PHE A 76 -27.71 3.88 17.96
N SER A 77 -26.85 3.86 16.94
CA SER A 77 -25.43 4.18 17.03
C SER A 77 -25.14 5.64 16.66
N ASN A 78 -23.86 6.02 16.72
CA ASN A 78 -23.36 7.32 16.27
C ASN A 78 -23.19 7.41 14.75
N PHE A 79 -23.57 6.38 13.98
CA PHE A 79 -23.50 6.40 12.53
C PHE A 79 -24.27 7.59 11.95
N LYS A 80 -23.64 8.32 11.02
CA LYS A 80 -24.28 9.45 10.31
C LYS A 80 -24.26 9.21 8.81
N THR A 81 -25.44 9.24 8.19
CA THR A 81 -25.60 9.09 6.72
C THR A 81 -25.02 10.25 5.92
N SER A 82 -24.78 11.40 6.56
CA SER A 82 -24.15 12.58 5.95
C SER A 82 -22.62 12.50 5.87
N ARG A 83 -21.99 11.48 6.47
CA ARG A 83 -20.53 11.29 6.50
C ARG A 83 -20.11 10.18 5.56
N LEU A 84 -18.90 10.24 5.03
CA LEU A 84 -18.29 9.10 4.34
C LEU A 84 -18.09 7.94 5.33
N THR A 85 -18.10 6.72 4.80
CA THR A 85 -17.92 5.49 5.60
C THR A 85 -16.68 4.76 5.10
N ARG A 86 -15.73 4.55 6.00
CA ARG A 86 -14.46 3.86 5.74
C ARG A 86 -14.45 2.53 6.48
N PHE A 87 -14.53 1.42 5.75
CA PHE A 87 -14.33 0.09 6.31
C PHE A 87 -12.84 -0.23 6.36
N ILE A 88 -12.36 -0.83 7.44
CA ILE A 88 -10.98 -1.32 7.57
C ILE A 88 -11.04 -2.83 7.83
N VAL A 89 -10.42 -3.62 6.94
CA VAL A 89 -10.53 -5.08 6.94
C VAL A 89 -9.14 -5.70 7.08
N HIS A 90 -8.93 -6.47 8.14
CA HIS A 90 -7.65 -7.14 8.41
C HIS A 90 -7.45 -8.43 7.58
N GLY A 91 -6.25 -9.00 7.67
CA GLY A 91 -5.80 -10.17 6.92
C GLY A 91 -5.73 -11.50 7.68
N PHE A 92 -4.84 -12.37 7.18
CA PHE A 92 -4.56 -13.72 7.70
C PHE A 92 -3.79 -13.71 9.02
N ILE A 93 -4.25 -14.49 10.00
CA ILE A 93 -3.63 -14.69 11.32
C ILE A 93 -2.98 -13.41 11.90
N ASP A 94 -3.75 -12.34 11.93
CA ASP A 94 -3.36 -11.15 12.67
C ASP A 94 -3.34 -11.50 14.18
N LYS A 95 -2.15 -11.47 14.78
CA LYS A 95 -1.92 -11.53 16.22
C LYS A 95 -1.30 -10.19 16.64
N GLY A 96 -2.03 -9.39 17.40
CA GLY A 96 -1.36 -8.60 18.44
C GLY A 96 -0.67 -7.29 18.04
N GLU A 97 -0.80 -6.77 16.82
CA GLU A 97 -0.89 -5.30 16.67
C GLU A 97 -2.34 -4.89 16.93
N GLU A 98 -2.94 -5.32 18.06
CA GLU A 98 -4.40 -5.38 18.30
C GLU A 98 -5.15 -4.05 18.19
N ASN A 99 -4.43 -2.95 17.96
CA ASN A 99 -5.00 -1.64 17.71
C ASN A 99 -4.71 -1.07 16.31
N TRP A 100 -4.02 -1.70 15.35
CA TRP A 100 -3.71 -0.97 14.10
C TRP A 100 -4.97 -0.50 13.34
N LEU A 101 -6.05 -1.29 13.37
CA LEU A 101 -7.35 -0.89 12.81
C LEU A 101 -7.93 0.31 13.59
N LEU A 102 -7.85 0.26 14.92
CA LEU A 102 -8.28 1.34 15.82
C LEU A 102 -7.44 2.60 15.62
N ASP A 103 -6.12 2.48 15.57
CA ASP A 103 -5.14 3.55 15.40
C ASP A 103 -5.33 4.21 14.04
N MET A 104 -5.61 3.42 13.00
CA MET A 104 -5.99 3.95 11.68
C MET A 104 -7.32 4.70 11.76
N CYS A 105 -8.36 4.17 12.42
CA CYS A 105 -9.59 4.92 12.66
C CYS A 105 -9.34 6.22 13.42
N LYS A 106 -8.55 6.20 14.50
CA LYS A 106 -8.20 7.40 15.27
C LYS A 106 -7.52 8.44 14.39
N ARG A 107 -6.54 8.04 13.58
CA ARG A 107 -5.87 8.94 12.62
C ARG A 107 -6.84 9.51 11.60
N LEU A 108 -7.71 8.69 11.00
CA LEU A 108 -8.76 9.17 10.10
C LEU A 108 -9.64 10.25 10.76
N LEU A 109 -10.05 10.02 12.00
CA LEU A 109 -10.91 10.92 12.76
C LEU A 109 -10.22 12.25 13.10
N THR A 110 -8.87 12.31 13.11
CA THR A 110 -8.13 13.57 13.31
C THR A 110 -8.21 14.52 12.10
N VAL A 111 -8.39 13.99 10.89
CA VAL A 111 -8.37 14.80 9.65
C VAL A 111 -9.74 14.90 8.97
N GLU A 112 -10.65 13.96 9.23
CA GLU A 112 -11.98 13.91 8.60
C GLU A 112 -13.08 13.52 9.59
N ASP A 113 -14.32 13.93 9.31
CA ASP A 113 -15.52 13.50 10.05
C ASP A 113 -16.19 12.33 9.32
N VAL A 114 -15.83 11.10 9.68
CA VAL A 114 -16.20 9.86 8.99
C VAL A 114 -16.81 8.82 9.93
N ASN A 115 -17.59 7.89 9.38
CA ASN A 115 -17.91 6.63 10.04
C ASN A 115 -16.77 5.64 9.76
N CYS A 116 -15.94 5.31 10.76
CA CYS A 116 -14.89 4.32 10.60
C CYS A 116 -15.38 2.96 11.13
N ILE A 117 -15.44 1.94 10.28
CA ILE A 117 -15.93 0.60 10.64
C ILE A 117 -14.80 -0.40 10.53
N SER A 118 -14.29 -0.86 11.67
CA SER A 118 -13.34 -1.97 11.72
C SER A 118 -14.10 -3.29 11.56
N VAL A 119 -13.71 -4.10 10.58
CA VAL A 119 -14.29 -5.41 10.29
C VAL A 119 -13.42 -6.49 10.90
N ASP A 120 -13.91 -7.09 11.99
CA ASP A 120 -13.24 -8.20 12.65
C ASP A 120 -13.82 -9.54 12.20
N TRP A 121 -12.97 -10.37 11.61
CA TRP A 121 -13.28 -11.74 11.20
C TRP A 121 -12.20 -12.72 11.68
N LYS A 122 -11.58 -12.42 12.83
CA LYS A 122 -10.48 -13.18 13.46
C LYS A 122 -10.76 -14.68 13.61
N LYS A 123 -12.01 -15.10 13.88
CA LYS A 123 -12.36 -16.52 13.97
C LYS A 123 -12.26 -17.20 12.59
N GLY A 124 -12.66 -16.51 11.52
CA GLY A 124 -12.53 -16.99 10.15
C GLY A 124 -11.11 -16.94 9.58
N SER A 125 -10.25 -16.02 10.05
CA SER A 125 -8.88 -15.84 9.56
C SER A 125 -7.83 -16.69 10.29
N ARG A 126 -8.08 -17.08 11.55
CA ARG A 126 -7.19 -17.91 12.37
C ARG A 126 -7.41 -19.40 12.16
N CYS A 127 -7.26 -19.83 10.91
CA CYS A 127 -7.35 -21.23 10.52
C CYS A 127 -6.26 -21.58 9.48
N MET A 128 -6.37 -22.72 8.80
CA MET A 128 -5.47 -23.03 7.68
C MET A 128 -5.63 -21.97 6.59
N TYR A 129 -4.52 -21.53 5.99
CA TYR A 129 -4.54 -20.46 4.98
C TYR A 129 -5.54 -20.73 3.85
N THR A 130 -5.59 -21.96 3.37
CA THR A 130 -6.51 -22.40 2.32
C THR A 130 -7.98 -22.26 2.72
N GLN A 131 -8.31 -22.47 3.99
CA GLN A 131 -9.66 -22.22 4.51
C GLN A 131 -9.92 -20.73 4.69
N ALA A 132 -8.96 -19.97 5.22
CA ALA A 132 -9.09 -18.51 5.37
C ALA A 132 -9.32 -17.82 4.01
N SER A 133 -8.59 -18.22 2.97
CA SER A 133 -8.76 -17.74 1.59
C SER A 133 -10.11 -18.09 0.96
N ASN A 134 -10.83 -19.08 1.48
CA ASN A 134 -12.21 -19.36 1.07
C ASN A 134 -13.22 -18.59 1.93
N ASN A 135 -12.95 -18.45 3.24
CA ASN A 135 -13.77 -17.64 4.15
C ASN A 135 -13.86 -16.16 3.73
N VAL A 136 -12.86 -15.65 3.00
CA VAL A 136 -12.90 -14.32 2.34
C VAL A 136 -14.23 -14.07 1.63
N ARG A 137 -14.77 -15.09 0.94
CA ARG A 137 -16.03 -14.98 0.18
C ARG A 137 -17.22 -14.63 1.07
N VAL A 138 -17.30 -15.25 2.25
CA VAL A 138 -18.38 -15.00 3.21
C VAL A 138 -18.22 -13.64 3.87
N VAL A 139 -17.00 -13.24 4.25
CA VAL A 139 -16.77 -11.91 4.85
C VAL A 139 -17.08 -10.80 3.84
N GLY A 140 -16.71 -10.96 2.57
CA GLY A 140 -17.06 -10.00 1.51
C GLY A 140 -18.57 -9.91 1.27
N ALA A 141 -19.26 -11.05 1.31
CA ALA A 141 -20.72 -11.08 1.24
C ALA A 141 -21.40 -10.38 2.43
N GLU A 142 -20.85 -10.52 3.65
CA GLU A 142 -21.34 -9.80 4.85
C GLU A 142 -21.20 -8.28 4.71
N ILE A 143 -20.05 -7.79 4.22
CA ILE A 143 -19.85 -6.35 3.97
C ILE A 143 -20.83 -5.86 2.88
N ALA A 144 -20.99 -6.60 1.78
CA ALA A 144 -21.92 -6.24 0.72
C ALA A 144 -23.38 -6.18 1.22
N TYR A 145 -23.78 -7.15 2.05
CA TYR A 145 -25.09 -7.16 2.70
C TYR A 145 -25.29 -5.96 3.63
N PHE A 146 -24.26 -5.61 4.41
CA PHE A 146 -24.27 -4.42 5.25
C PHE A 146 -24.46 -3.14 4.43
N VAL A 147 -23.71 -2.97 3.34
CA VAL A 147 -23.82 -1.80 2.46
C VAL A 147 -25.17 -1.74 1.74
N ASN A 148 -25.73 -2.88 1.31
CA ASN A 148 -27.10 -2.94 0.78
C ASN A 148 -28.11 -2.45 1.83
N THR A 149 -27.95 -2.86 3.09
CA THR A 149 -28.83 -2.40 4.19
C THR A 149 -28.74 -0.89 4.40
N LEU A 150 -27.53 -0.32 4.38
CA LEU A 150 -27.33 1.14 4.42
C LEU A 150 -28.05 1.85 3.28
N LYS A 151 -27.94 1.32 2.07
CA LYS A 151 -28.59 1.87 0.88
C LYS A 151 -30.12 1.79 0.98
N ASP A 152 -30.65 0.61 1.25
CA ASP A 152 -32.07 0.33 1.12
C ASP A 152 -32.88 0.86 2.31
N THR A 153 -32.28 0.88 3.52
CA THR A 153 -32.96 1.33 4.74
C THR A 153 -32.68 2.79 5.08
N TYR A 154 -31.46 3.28 4.80
CA TYR A 154 -31.03 4.62 5.22
C TYR A 154 -30.78 5.58 4.04
N GLY A 155 -31.05 5.15 2.80
CA GLY A 155 -30.83 5.97 1.60
C GLY A 155 -29.35 6.31 1.37
N TYR A 156 -28.43 5.55 1.96
CA TYR A 156 -26.99 5.84 1.94
C TYR A 156 -26.34 5.30 0.66
N SER A 157 -25.77 6.19 -0.15
CA SER A 157 -25.15 5.80 -1.43
C SER A 157 -23.90 4.93 -1.23
N PRO A 158 -23.76 3.79 -1.93
CA PRO A 158 -22.52 3.01 -1.96
C PRO A 158 -21.30 3.80 -2.46
N ALA A 159 -21.50 4.88 -3.24
CA ALA A 159 -20.43 5.77 -3.68
C ALA A 159 -19.74 6.50 -2.51
N ASN A 160 -20.40 6.59 -1.35
CA ASN A 160 -19.83 7.16 -0.12
C ASN A 160 -19.08 6.12 0.73
N VAL A 161 -18.89 4.90 0.21
CA VAL A 161 -18.16 3.82 0.89
C VAL A 161 -16.75 3.70 0.34
N HIS A 162 -15.80 3.61 1.26
CA HIS A 162 -14.42 3.24 0.98
C HIS A 162 -14.06 2.01 1.81
N ILE A 163 -13.60 0.93 1.16
CA ILE A 163 -13.13 -0.28 1.85
C ILE A 163 -11.60 -0.37 1.76
N ILE A 164 -10.92 -0.35 2.90
CA ILE A 164 -9.47 -0.48 3.03
C ILE A 164 -9.18 -1.89 3.51
N GLY A 165 -8.57 -2.72 2.67
CA GLY A 165 -8.32 -4.12 2.98
C GLY A 165 -6.83 -4.46 2.97
N HIS A 166 -6.33 -5.06 4.05
CA HIS A 166 -4.94 -5.52 4.15
C HIS A 166 -4.83 -7.03 3.92
N SER A 167 -3.82 -7.48 3.15
CA SER A 167 -3.55 -8.91 2.93
C SER A 167 -4.77 -9.64 2.36
N LEU A 168 -5.27 -10.71 3.01
CA LEU A 168 -6.55 -11.35 2.65
C LEU A 168 -7.74 -10.39 2.69
N GLY A 169 -7.70 -9.35 3.54
CA GLY A 169 -8.71 -8.31 3.65
C GLY A 169 -8.85 -7.49 2.36
N ALA A 170 -7.81 -7.37 1.54
CA ALA A 170 -7.90 -6.73 0.23
C ALA A 170 -8.84 -7.51 -0.71
N HIS A 171 -8.80 -8.85 -0.65
CA HIS A 171 -9.69 -9.70 -1.43
C HIS A 171 -11.10 -9.78 -0.82
N VAL A 172 -11.23 -9.60 0.50
CA VAL A 172 -12.55 -9.39 1.12
C VAL A 172 -13.19 -8.11 0.57
N ALA A 173 -12.42 -7.03 0.43
CA ALA A 173 -12.89 -5.78 -0.15
C ALA A 173 -13.32 -5.97 -1.62
N GLY A 174 -12.52 -6.67 -2.43
CA GLY A 174 -12.87 -7.00 -3.81
C GLY A 174 -14.15 -7.83 -3.93
N GLU A 175 -14.30 -8.88 -3.11
CA GLU A 175 -15.54 -9.68 -3.06
C GLU A 175 -16.76 -8.82 -2.70
N ALA A 176 -16.63 -7.90 -1.74
CA ALA A 176 -17.70 -6.98 -1.38
C ALA A 176 -18.08 -6.05 -2.54
N GLY A 177 -17.08 -5.51 -3.24
CA GLY A 177 -17.25 -4.65 -4.42
C GLY A 177 -18.00 -5.34 -5.56
N LYS A 178 -17.62 -6.57 -5.90
CA LYS A 178 -18.30 -7.38 -6.93
C LYS A 178 -19.77 -7.63 -6.63
N ARG A 179 -20.07 -7.94 -5.36
CA ARG A 179 -21.44 -8.19 -4.90
C ARG A 179 -22.25 -6.90 -4.77
N ARG A 180 -21.59 -5.76 -4.62
CA ARG A 180 -22.21 -4.45 -4.51
C ARG A 180 -21.60 -3.44 -5.50
N PRO A 181 -21.99 -3.47 -6.78
CA PRO A 181 -21.58 -2.43 -7.74
C PRO A 181 -21.90 -1.01 -7.23
N GLY A 182 -21.00 -0.07 -7.51
CA GLY A 182 -21.09 1.34 -7.11
C GLY A 182 -20.36 1.71 -5.82
N ILE A 183 -19.54 0.81 -5.25
CA ILE A 183 -18.61 1.18 -4.16
C ILE A 183 -17.67 2.28 -4.65
N GLY A 184 -17.56 3.38 -3.88
CA GLY A 184 -16.79 4.55 -4.30
C GLY A 184 -15.28 4.30 -4.38
N ARG A 185 -14.71 3.60 -3.40
CA ARG A 185 -13.27 3.31 -3.39
C ARG A 185 -12.93 1.98 -2.71
N ILE A 186 -11.93 1.27 -3.24
CA ILE A 186 -11.24 0.20 -2.53
C ILE A 186 -9.73 0.51 -2.49
N THR A 187 -9.12 0.45 -1.31
CA THR A 187 -7.66 0.43 -1.20
C THR A 187 -7.18 -0.97 -0.83
N GLY A 188 -6.32 -1.56 -1.66
CA GLY A 188 -5.63 -2.81 -1.39
C GLY A 188 -4.27 -2.57 -0.73
N LEU A 189 -4.11 -2.98 0.52
CA LEU A 189 -2.85 -2.88 1.26
C LEU A 189 -2.13 -4.23 1.21
N ASP A 190 -1.16 -4.32 0.30
CA ASP A 190 -0.38 -5.51 -0.02
C ASP A 190 -1.24 -6.78 -0.19
N PRO A 191 -2.11 -6.84 -1.22
CA PRO A 191 -3.04 -7.95 -1.42
C PRO A 191 -2.32 -9.30 -1.51
N ALA A 192 -2.83 -10.32 -0.83
CA ALA A 192 -2.12 -11.58 -0.67
C ALA A 192 -1.90 -12.35 -2.00
N GLN A 193 -0.69 -12.84 -2.22
CA GLN A 193 -0.32 -13.59 -3.42
C GLN A 193 -0.88 -15.02 -3.46
N PRO A 194 -0.69 -15.87 -2.42
CA PRO A 194 -1.07 -17.27 -2.52
C PRO A 194 -2.59 -17.41 -2.61
N TYR A 195 -3.07 -18.28 -3.50
CA TYR A 195 -4.49 -18.53 -3.81
C TYR A 195 -5.23 -17.39 -4.58
N PHE A 196 -4.56 -16.30 -4.95
CA PHE A 196 -5.21 -15.17 -5.65
C PHE A 196 -4.44 -14.71 -6.90
N GLN A 197 -3.12 -14.62 -6.86
CA GLN A 197 -2.35 -14.24 -8.05
C GLN A 197 -2.53 -15.29 -9.16
N GLY A 198 -2.79 -14.83 -10.38
CA GLY A 198 -3.06 -15.71 -11.54
C GLY A 198 -4.51 -16.20 -11.64
N THR A 199 -5.34 -15.95 -10.61
CA THR A 199 -6.76 -16.30 -10.67
C THR A 199 -7.57 -15.32 -11.53
N PRO A 200 -8.74 -15.75 -12.06
CA PRO A 200 -9.71 -14.86 -12.68
C PRO A 200 -10.17 -13.71 -11.76
N ILE A 201 -10.64 -12.61 -12.35
CA ILE A 201 -11.00 -11.39 -11.62
C ILE A 201 -12.10 -11.65 -10.57
N GLU A 202 -12.98 -12.62 -10.79
CA GLU A 202 -14.02 -13.00 -9.83
C GLU A 202 -13.46 -13.49 -8.48
N VAL A 203 -12.23 -14.02 -8.43
CA VAL A 203 -11.64 -14.59 -7.20
C VAL A 203 -10.83 -13.57 -6.39
N ARG A 204 -10.22 -12.58 -7.04
CA ARG A 204 -9.24 -11.64 -6.43
C ARG A 204 -9.70 -10.20 -6.48
N LEU A 205 -8.98 -9.29 -5.82
CA LEU A 205 -9.21 -7.86 -6.01
C LEU A 205 -8.87 -7.49 -7.46
N ASP A 206 -9.69 -6.63 -8.06
CA ASP A 206 -9.50 -6.07 -9.39
C ASP A 206 -10.03 -4.64 -9.45
N LYS A 207 -9.51 -3.83 -10.38
CA LYS A 207 -9.95 -2.44 -10.59
C LYS A 207 -11.44 -2.31 -10.87
N THR A 208 -12.08 -3.36 -11.38
CA THR A 208 -13.53 -3.39 -11.65
C THR A 208 -14.40 -3.48 -10.39
N ASP A 209 -13.81 -3.73 -9.22
CA ASP A 209 -14.56 -3.96 -7.97
C ASP A 209 -15.08 -2.66 -7.32
N ALA A 210 -14.59 -1.49 -7.75
CA ALA A 210 -15.07 -0.17 -7.28
C ALA A 210 -14.85 0.91 -8.35
N GLU A 211 -15.49 2.07 -8.16
CA GLU A 211 -15.30 3.25 -9.03
C GLU A 211 -13.83 3.71 -9.05
N PHE A 212 -13.11 3.51 -7.96
CA PHE A 212 -11.68 3.75 -7.87
C PHE A 212 -11.02 2.67 -6.99
N VAL A 213 -9.89 2.15 -7.47
CA VAL A 213 -9.11 1.12 -6.76
C VAL A 213 -7.66 1.54 -6.78
N ASP A 214 -7.07 1.68 -5.60
CA ASP A 214 -5.64 1.97 -5.43
C ASP A 214 -4.96 0.91 -4.59
N VAL A 215 -3.74 0.52 -4.94
CA VAL A 215 -3.05 -0.63 -4.33
C VAL A 215 -1.65 -0.22 -3.90
N ILE A 216 -1.24 -0.64 -2.70
CA ILE A 216 0.10 -0.43 -2.17
C ILE A 216 0.79 -1.78 -2.05
N HIS A 217 1.88 -1.98 -2.79
CA HIS A 217 2.66 -3.21 -2.84
C HIS A 217 3.93 -3.06 -2.00
N THR A 218 4.12 -3.92 -1.00
CA THR A 218 5.28 -3.85 -0.10
C THR A 218 6.01 -5.16 0.09
N ASP A 219 5.46 -6.29 -0.36
CA ASP A 219 6.08 -7.61 -0.21
C ASP A 219 5.89 -8.52 -1.42
N THR A 220 6.20 -8.01 -2.62
CA THR A 220 5.89 -8.69 -3.89
C THR A 220 6.90 -9.76 -4.32
N ALA A 221 7.85 -10.12 -3.45
CA ALA A 221 8.76 -11.22 -3.73
C ALA A 221 7.95 -12.53 -3.90
N PRO A 222 8.34 -13.45 -4.79
CA PRO A 222 7.65 -14.74 -4.88
C PRO A 222 7.62 -15.46 -3.52
N THR A 223 6.46 -15.96 -3.09
CA THR A 223 6.32 -16.68 -1.80
C THR A 223 7.32 -17.83 -1.67
N VAL A 224 7.63 -18.51 -2.77
CA VAL A 224 8.65 -19.56 -2.81
C VAL A 224 9.76 -19.15 -3.79
N PRO A 225 11.04 -19.12 -3.39
CA PRO A 225 11.59 -19.40 -2.05
C PRO A 225 11.66 -18.18 -1.10
N TYR A 226 11.22 -16.98 -1.53
CA TYR A 226 11.57 -15.73 -0.86
C TYR A 226 10.62 -15.29 0.26
N LEU A 227 9.51 -16.01 0.47
CA LEU A 227 8.49 -15.75 1.49
C LEU A 227 7.80 -14.38 1.36
N GLY A 228 7.77 -13.76 0.18
CA GLY A 228 6.92 -12.59 -0.04
C GLY A 228 5.45 -12.98 -0.07
N PHE A 229 4.62 -12.22 0.65
CA PHE A 229 3.20 -12.50 0.82
C PHE A 229 2.30 -11.68 -0.08
N GLY A 230 2.75 -10.55 -0.62
CA GLY A 230 2.00 -9.66 -1.50
C GLY A 230 2.07 -10.06 -2.96
N MET A 231 1.01 -9.82 -3.73
CA MET A 231 1.01 -10.08 -5.18
C MET A 231 1.78 -9.01 -5.95
N SER A 232 2.47 -9.42 -7.01
CA SER A 232 3.26 -8.50 -7.85
C SER A 232 2.52 -7.83 -9.01
N PRO A 233 1.50 -8.44 -9.66
CA PRO A 233 0.77 -7.79 -10.73
C PRO A 233 0.03 -6.55 -10.24
N ALA A 234 0.00 -5.53 -11.10
CA ALA A 234 -0.82 -4.36 -10.88
C ALA A 234 -2.29 -4.74 -11.14
N ILE A 235 -3.15 -4.51 -10.16
CA ILE A 235 -4.55 -4.94 -10.16
C ILE A 235 -5.53 -3.79 -9.85
N GLY A 236 -5.03 -2.59 -9.55
CA GLY A 236 -5.83 -1.39 -9.34
C GLY A 236 -5.94 -0.51 -10.59
N HIS A 237 -6.46 0.70 -10.35
CA HIS A 237 -6.30 1.83 -11.26
C HIS A 237 -4.91 2.48 -11.06
N LEU A 238 -4.51 2.66 -9.80
CA LEU A 238 -3.18 3.12 -9.39
C LEU A 238 -2.52 2.07 -8.50
N ASP A 239 -1.32 1.63 -8.86
CA ASP A 239 -0.57 0.61 -8.12
C ASP A 239 0.79 1.17 -7.72
N PHE A 240 0.99 1.37 -6.43
CA PHE A 240 2.18 1.97 -5.84
C PHE A 240 3.14 0.89 -5.35
N TYR A 241 4.41 1.03 -5.72
CA TYR A 241 5.50 0.14 -5.35
C TYR A 241 6.58 0.93 -4.59
N PRO A 242 6.30 1.38 -3.34
CA PRO A 242 7.28 2.08 -2.52
C PRO A 242 8.54 1.22 -2.34
N ASN A 243 9.72 1.82 -2.52
CA ASN A 243 11.02 1.15 -2.47
C ASN A 243 11.10 -0.05 -3.43
N GLY A 244 10.38 0.00 -4.54
CA GLY A 244 10.29 -1.07 -5.53
C GLY A 244 9.30 -2.19 -5.18
N GLY A 245 8.66 -2.14 -4.00
CA GLY A 245 7.60 -3.07 -3.59
C GLY A 245 8.06 -4.45 -3.11
N VAL A 246 9.38 -4.70 -3.04
CA VAL A 246 9.93 -6.03 -2.70
C VAL A 246 10.51 -6.06 -1.29
N GLU A 247 11.45 -5.17 -0.97
CA GLU A 247 12.13 -5.12 0.33
C GLU A 247 12.02 -3.71 0.90
N MET A 248 11.37 -3.59 2.04
CA MET A 248 11.14 -2.29 2.66
C MET A 248 12.33 -1.90 3.56
N PRO A 249 12.77 -0.63 3.54
CA PRO A 249 13.84 -0.16 4.41
C PRO A 249 13.58 -0.47 5.89
N GLY A 250 14.64 -0.76 6.65
CA GLY A 250 14.57 -1.18 8.07
C GLY A 250 14.34 -2.68 8.29
N TYR A 251 14.19 -3.48 7.23
CA TYR A 251 14.02 -4.95 7.32
C TYR A 251 15.18 -5.64 8.06
N LEU A 252 16.43 -5.28 7.77
CA LEU A 252 17.62 -5.90 8.39
C LEU A 252 17.76 -5.59 9.89
N ALA A 253 17.42 -4.38 10.34
CA ALA A 253 17.40 -4.04 11.77
C ALA A 253 16.37 -4.92 12.53
N TRP A 254 15.22 -5.18 11.92
CA TRP A 254 14.21 -6.11 12.44
C TRP A 254 14.68 -7.57 12.42
N LYS A 255 15.44 -7.97 11.40
CA LYS A 255 16.03 -9.30 11.27
C LYS A 255 16.95 -9.64 12.43
N HIS A 256 17.75 -8.69 12.90
CA HIS A 256 18.63 -8.91 14.05
C HIS A 256 17.88 -8.97 15.38
N LEU A 257 16.74 -8.27 15.50
CA LEU A 257 15.99 -8.15 16.76
C LEU A 257 14.93 -9.24 16.95
N PHE A 258 14.35 -9.77 15.86
CA PHE A 258 13.16 -10.64 15.91
C PHE A 258 13.31 -11.97 15.15
N ALA A 259 14.54 -12.35 14.78
CA ALA A 259 14.83 -13.62 14.10
C ALA A 259 14.09 -14.80 14.77
N GLY A 260 13.30 -15.54 13.98
CA GLY A 260 12.54 -16.70 14.44
C GLY A 260 11.11 -16.44 14.93
N THR A 261 10.64 -15.18 14.91
CA THR A 261 9.22 -14.85 15.19
C THR A 261 8.37 -14.76 13.92
N ARG A 262 7.04 -14.83 14.06
CA ARG A 262 6.12 -14.61 12.93
C ARG A 262 6.13 -13.16 12.43
N ASP A 263 6.30 -12.19 13.33
CA ASP A 263 6.35 -10.76 12.99
C ASP A 263 7.59 -10.42 12.15
N PHE A 264 8.69 -11.16 12.35
CA PHE A 264 9.87 -11.09 11.50
C PHE A 264 9.59 -11.51 10.04
N MET A 265 8.73 -12.50 9.81
CA MET A 265 8.41 -12.97 8.45
C MET A 265 7.45 -12.02 7.71
N ALA A 266 6.68 -11.19 8.41
CA ALA A 266 5.65 -10.33 7.82
C ALA A 266 6.05 -8.85 7.72
N CYS A 267 7.26 -8.44 8.12
CA CYS A 267 7.61 -7.02 8.25
C CYS A 267 7.34 -6.20 6.97
N ASN A 268 7.77 -6.69 5.81
CA ASN A 268 7.46 -6.09 4.51
C ASN A 268 5.95 -6.02 4.26
N HIS A 269 5.25 -7.13 4.50
CA HIS A 269 3.80 -7.24 4.32
C HIS A 269 2.99 -6.24 5.18
N LEU A 270 3.47 -5.93 6.39
CA LEU A 270 2.85 -5.00 7.32
C LEU A 270 3.12 -3.52 6.97
N ARG A 271 4.11 -3.22 6.12
CA ARG A 271 4.48 -1.83 5.79
C ARG A 271 3.39 -1.09 5.01
N SER A 272 2.61 -1.79 4.21
CA SER A 272 1.52 -1.20 3.42
C SER A 272 0.53 -0.41 4.27
N TYR A 273 0.02 -0.98 5.37
CA TYR A 273 -0.89 -0.24 6.26
C TYR A 273 -0.17 0.80 7.11
N LYS A 274 1.13 0.64 7.41
CA LYS A 274 1.92 1.65 8.12
C LYS A 274 2.10 2.90 7.26
N TYR A 275 2.44 2.73 5.99
CA TYR A 275 2.51 3.84 5.03
C TYR A 275 1.16 4.49 4.80
N TYR A 276 0.09 3.70 4.63
CA TYR A 276 -1.26 4.25 4.53
C TYR A 276 -1.64 5.06 5.77
N SER A 277 -1.39 4.53 6.97
CA SER A 277 -1.69 5.17 8.24
C SER A 277 -0.97 6.51 8.42
N ASP A 278 0.30 6.61 8.01
CA ASP A 278 1.02 7.88 8.02
C ASP A 278 0.58 8.83 6.89
N SER A 279 0.21 8.32 5.71
CA SER A 279 -0.30 9.16 4.60
C SER A 279 -1.55 9.97 4.95
N ILE A 280 -2.32 9.53 5.97
CA ILE A 280 -3.47 10.27 6.52
C ILE A 280 -3.02 11.61 7.10
N ILE A 281 -1.84 11.66 7.73
CA ILE A 281 -1.31 12.84 8.43
C ILE A 281 -0.39 13.66 7.51
N TYR A 282 0.23 13.02 6.51
CA TYR A 282 1.16 13.65 5.57
C TYR A 282 0.57 13.67 4.14
N PRO A 283 -0.29 14.65 3.80
CA PRO A 283 -1.03 14.67 2.54
C PRO A 283 -0.17 14.72 1.29
N ASP A 284 1.04 15.28 1.40
CA ASP A 284 1.99 15.47 0.28
C ASP A 284 3.28 14.67 0.47
N GLY A 285 3.30 13.72 1.42
CA GLY A 285 4.52 13.05 1.89
C GLY A 285 4.88 11.75 1.14
N PHE A 286 4.05 11.33 0.18
CA PHE A 286 4.19 10.03 -0.48
C PHE A 286 3.94 10.15 -1.99
N LEU A 287 4.64 11.06 -2.65
CA LEU A 287 4.44 11.35 -4.07
C LEU A 287 4.91 10.19 -4.96
N GLY A 288 4.00 9.60 -5.74
CA GLY A 288 4.28 8.47 -6.62
C GLY A 288 4.57 8.88 -8.06
N TYR A 289 5.68 8.43 -8.62
CA TYR A 289 6.12 8.74 -9.98
C TYR A 289 5.76 7.61 -10.94
N SER A 290 5.05 7.93 -12.02
CA SER A 290 4.71 6.95 -13.06
C SER A 290 5.97 6.52 -13.77
N CYS A 291 6.27 5.23 -13.76
CA CYS A 291 7.50 4.72 -14.33
C CYS A 291 7.35 3.28 -14.80
N ASP A 292 8.16 2.86 -15.78
CA ASP A 292 8.11 1.49 -16.31
C ASP A 292 8.67 0.45 -15.32
N SER A 293 9.66 0.85 -14.52
CA SER A 293 10.29 -0.01 -13.52
C SER A 293 10.92 0.80 -12.40
N TYR A 294 11.14 0.14 -11.25
CA TYR A 294 11.85 0.75 -10.14
C TYR A 294 13.29 1.16 -10.50
N ASN A 295 13.98 0.39 -11.35
CA ASN A 295 15.33 0.75 -11.81
C ASN A 295 15.33 2.05 -12.64
N ALA A 296 14.34 2.23 -13.53
CA ALA A 296 14.19 3.47 -14.29
C ALA A 296 13.86 4.67 -13.39
N PHE A 297 13.11 4.43 -12.31
CA PHE A 297 12.86 5.42 -11.28
C PHE A 297 14.14 5.81 -10.52
N GLN A 298 14.95 4.83 -10.10
CA GLN A 298 16.22 5.06 -9.40
C GLN A 298 17.26 5.82 -10.25
N THR A 299 17.25 5.64 -11.57
CA THR A 299 18.09 6.42 -12.50
C THR A 299 17.50 7.78 -12.84
N GLY A 300 16.32 8.12 -12.30
CA GLY A 300 15.61 9.38 -12.48
C GLY A 300 15.03 9.61 -13.87
N SER A 301 14.79 8.53 -14.63
CA SER A 301 14.19 8.60 -15.96
C SER A 301 12.71 9.03 -15.95
N CYS A 302 12.09 9.04 -14.76
CA CYS A 302 10.67 9.29 -14.53
C CYS A 302 10.44 10.52 -13.64
N PHE A 303 11.44 11.39 -13.55
CA PHE A 303 11.42 12.63 -12.79
C PHE A 303 11.48 13.83 -13.76
N PRO A 304 10.85 14.97 -13.45
CA PRO A 304 9.96 15.26 -12.32
C PRO A 304 8.52 14.78 -12.59
N CYS A 305 7.57 15.15 -11.73
CA CYS A 305 6.15 14.91 -11.98
C CYS A 305 5.69 15.54 -13.30
N PRO A 306 4.75 14.89 -14.00
CA PRO A 306 4.19 15.43 -15.24
C PRO A 306 3.30 16.65 -14.94
N ALA A 307 2.79 17.32 -15.98
CA ALA A 307 2.12 18.61 -15.81
C ALA A 307 0.80 18.53 -15.04
N GLU A 308 0.14 17.39 -15.11
CA GLU A 308 -1.04 17.00 -14.36
C GLU A 308 -0.75 16.69 -12.88
N GLY A 309 0.52 16.67 -12.48
CA GLY A 309 0.99 16.31 -11.14
C GLY A 309 1.16 14.80 -10.96
N CYS A 310 1.66 14.41 -9.80
CA CYS A 310 1.74 13.01 -9.39
C CYS A 310 0.66 12.68 -8.35
N PRO A 311 0.16 11.44 -8.31
CA PRO A 311 -0.70 10.98 -7.23
C PRO A 311 0.11 10.77 -5.93
N ASN A 312 -0.48 11.13 -4.79
CA ASN A 312 0.04 10.71 -3.49
C ASN A 312 -0.41 9.28 -3.18
N MET A 313 0.51 8.42 -2.75
CA MET A 313 0.20 7.09 -2.27
C MET A 313 -0.62 7.17 -0.98
N GLY A 314 -1.61 6.27 -0.86
CA GLY A 314 -2.39 6.11 0.36
C GLY A 314 -3.65 6.98 0.40
N HIS A 315 -3.94 7.57 1.56
CA HIS A 315 -5.25 8.14 1.88
C HIS A 315 -5.74 9.16 0.86
N TYR A 316 -4.83 9.96 0.28
CA TYR A 316 -5.14 11.04 -0.65
C TYR A 316 -4.96 10.71 -2.14
N ALA A 317 -4.76 9.43 -2.51
CA ALA A 317 -4.64 9.01 -3.91
C ALA A 317 -5.87 9.38 -4.77
N ASP A 318 -7.05 9.48 -4.15
CA ASP A 318 -8.29 9.88 -4.80
C ASP A 318 -8.34 11.37 -5.19
N ARG A 319 -7.41 12.20 -4.72
CA ARG A 319 -7.30 13.60 -5.16
C ARG A 319 -6.70 13.74 -6.55
N PHE A 320 -6.01 12.70 -7.04
CA PHE A 320 -5.41 12.73 -8.37
C PHE A 320 -6.49 12.77 -9.45
N LYS A 321 -6.46 13.79 -10.31
CA LYS A 321 -7.51 13.98 -11.34
C LYS A 321 -7.49 12.88 -12.40
N GLY A 322 -6.31 12.39 -12.76
CA GLY A 322 -6.10 11.30 -13.73
C GLY A 322 -6.17 9.90 -13.15
N LYS A 323 -6.82 9.71 -11.98
CA LYS A 323 -6.82 8.44 -11.24
C LYS A 323 -7.58 7.30 -11.91
N ILE A 324 -8.46 7.60 -12.87
CA ILE A 324 -9.19 6.59 -13.65
C ILE A 324 -8.69 6.68 -15.09
N ASN A 325 -7.91 5.68 -15.49
CA ASN A 325 -7.47 5.47 -16.86
C ASN A 325 -7.88 4.07 -17.33
N ARG A 326 -7.90 3.86 -18.67
CA ARG A 326 -8.15 2.53 -19.23
C ARG A 326 -7.10 1.52 -18.76
N ASP A 327 -5.86 1.96 -18.69
CA ASP A 327 -4.71 1.16 -18.27
C ASP A 327 -4.41 1.35 -16.79
N THR A 328 -3.87 0.30 -16.18
CA THR A 328 -3.38 0.33 -14.80
C THR A 328 -2.03 1.04 -14.76
N VAL A 329 -1.86 1.97 -13.82
CA VAL A 329 -0.64 2.80 -13.72
C VAL A 329 0.25 2.30 -12.59
N LYS A 330 1.52 2.01 -12.91
CA LYS A 330 2.55 1.67 -11.91
C LYS A 330 3.28 2.93 -11.45
N LEU A 331 3.33 3.11 -10.14
CA LEU A 331 3.90 4.29 -9.49
C LEU A 331 5.00 3.85 -8.52
N TYR A 332 6.12 4.56 -8.53
CA TYR A 332 7.26 4.29 -7.65
C TYR A 332 7.59 5.52 -6.81
N LEU A 333 8.08 5.27 -5.61
CA LEU A 333 8.53 6.26 -4.64
C LEU A 333 9.45 5.56 -3.64
N ASN A 334 10.20 6.30 -2.82
CA ASN A 334 10.93 5.74 -1.69
C ASN A 334 10.34 6.24 -0.37
N THR A 335 10.58 5.49 0.70
CA THR A 335 10.16 5.84 2.07
C THR A 335 11.31 5.65 3.04
N ALA A 336 11.24 6.27 4.22
CA ALA A 336 12.24 6.07 5.27
C ALA A 336 12.21 4.64 5.86
N GLU A 337 13.27 4.27 6.59
CA GLU A 337 13.37 2.99 7.31
C GLU A 337 12.57 2.93 8.62
N ALA A 338 12.33 4.07 9.25
CA ALA A 338 11.63 4.19 10.51
C ALA A 338 10.62 5.32 10.44
N LYS A 339 9.67 5.31 11.38
CA LYS A 339 8.65 6.34 11.47
C LYS A 339 9.31 7.68 11.87
N ASP A 340 8.96 8.82 11.26
CA ASP A 340 7.95 9.04 10.21
C ASP A 340 8.48 8.66 8.80
N PHE A 341 7.68 7.90 8.04
CA PHE A 341 8.07 7.36 6.72
C PHE A 341 8.14 8.33 5.52
N PRO A 342 7.42 9.47 5.49
CA PRO A 342 7.42 10.37 4.34
C PRO A 342 8.81 10.76 3.86
N ARG A 343 8.94 10.89 2.54
CA ARG A 343 10.13 11.43 1.85
C ARG A 343 9.64 12.33 0.72
N GLU A 344 10.34 13.44 0.49
CA GLU A 344 10.16 14.21 -0.75
C GLU A 344 11.30 13.89 -1.72
N PHE A 345 11.03 13.91 -3.02
CA PHE A 345 12.04 13.73 -4.08
C PHE A 345 12.47 15.11 -4.62
N PRO A 346 13.49 15.77 -4.05
CA PRO A 346 14.10 16.91 -4.71
C PRO A 346 15.46 16.56 -5.33
N LEU A 347 15.77 17.14 -6.48
CA LEU A 347 17.16 17.26 -6.97
C LEU A 347 17.85 18.29 -6.07
N LEU A 348 18.74 17.87 -5.15
CA LEU A 348 19.56 18.79 -4.32
C LEU A 348 21.05 18.49 -4.37
N PRO A 349 21.87 19.54 -4.14
CA PRO A 349 22.95 19.48 -3.16
C PRO A 349 22.63 20.37 -1.92
N LEU A 350 23.24 20.04 -0.78
CA LEU A 350 22.76 20.10 0.62
C LEU A 350 22.49 21.47 1.32
N LEU A 351 21.82 21.42 2.49
CA LEU A 351 21.68 22.43 3.57
C LEU A 351 22.06 21.83 4.96
N PRO A 352 22.33 22.63 6.03
CA PRO A 352 23.20 22.23 7.15
C PRO A 352 22.55 21.63 8.42
N THR A 353 21.32 21.10 8.41
CA THR A 353 20.74 20.50 9.64
C THR A 353 19.92 19.21 9.45
N ALA A 354 19.87 18.62 8.26
CA ALA A 354 19.28 17.29 8.08
C ALA A 354 20.05 16.52 6.99
N CYS A 355 20.90 15.61 7.45
CA CYS A 355 21.70 14.63 6.70
C CYS A 355 22.69 15.18 5.65
N GLU A 356 23.99 15.07 5.95
CA GLU A 356 25.00 14.94 4.90
C GLU A 356 24.66 13.69 4.07
N GLN A 357 24.44 13.84 2.77
CA GLN A 357 24.16 12.71 1.87
C GLN A 357 25.19 12.66 0.75
N THR A 358 25.77 11.47 0.55
CA THR A 358 26.80 11.22 -0.45
C THR A 358 26.17 11.18 -1.84
N PHE A 359 26.37 12.25 -2.60
CA PHE A 359 25.80 12.45 -3.93
C PHE A 359 26.49 11.64 -5.03
N LEU A 360 27.82 11.49 -4.97
CA LEU A 360 28.60 10.76 -5.96
C LEU A 360 29.82 10.13 -5.29
N LEU A 361 30.05 8.85 -5.59
CA LEU A 361 31.30 8.15 -5.28
C LEU A 361 32.03 7.87 -6.59
N GLY A 362 33.19 8.50 -6.78
CA GLY A 362 34.00 8.30 -7.98
C GLY A 362 34.98 9.42 -8.26
N THR A 363 35.56 9.41 -9.46
CA THR A 363 36.54 10.42 -9.90
C THR A 363 35.85 11.74 -10.25
N LEU A 364 36.08 12.76 -9.44
CA LEU A 364 35.65 14.13 -9.71
C LEU A 364 36.64 14.81 -10.65
N LYS A 365 36.15 15.30 -11.80
CA LYS A 365 36.93 16.07 -12.77
C LYS A 365 36.38 17.49 -12.84
N PRO A 366 37.24 18.52 -12.88
CA PRO A 366 36.81 19.89 -13.17
C PRO A 366 36.01 19.95 -14.47
N ASP A 367 35.09 20.92 -14.55
CA ASP A 367 34.23 21.22 -15.71
C ASP A 367 33.22 20.11 -16.11
N ASN A 368 33.18 18.99 -15.39
CA ASN A 368 32.15 17.98 -15.57
C ASN A 368 30.87 18.36 -14.81
N THR A 369 29.72 18.02 -15.40
CA THR A 369 28.41 18.08 -14.73
C THR A 369 28.04 16.70 -14.20
N TYR A 370 27.54 16.66 -12.97
CA TYR A 370 27.09 15.45 -12.31
C TYR A 370 25.64 15.64 -11.85
N THR A 371 24.79 14.65 -12.12
CA THR A 371 23.38 14.64 -11.73
C THR A 371 23.12 13.43 -10.85
N GLY A 372 22.32 13.61 -9.80
CA GLY A 372 21.94 12.56 -8.87
C GLY A 372 20.61 12.93 -8.20
N TYR A 373 19.84 11.92 -7.82
CA TYR A 373 18.48 12.09 -7.29
C TYR A 373 18.47 11.72 -5.82
N ILE A 374 17.73 12.48 -5.02
CA ILE A 374 17.76 12.38 -3.57
C ILE A 374 16.34 12.36 -3.02
N ASP A 375 16.13 11.51 -2.02
CA ASP A 375 14.98 11.53 -1.12
C ASP A 375 15.29 12.38 0.12
N ALA A 376 14.74 13.59 0.19
CA ALA A 376 14.85 14.46 1.35
C ALA A 376 13.87 14.05 2.45
N GLU A 377 14.32 14.12 3.70
CA GLU A 377 13.50 13.77 4.87
C GLU A 377 12.49 14.86 5.23
N VAL A 378 12.69 16.09 4.73
CA VAL A 378 11.89 17.27 5.09
C VAL A 378 11.55 18.07 3.84
N LYS A 379 10.33 18.61 3.79
CA LYS A 379 9.90 19.57 2.77
C LYS A 379 10.70 20.87 2.90
N LEU A 380 11.59 21.11 1.94
CA LEU A 380 12.53 22.24 2.01
C LEU A 380 11.90 23.60 1.66
N GLY A 381 10.70 23.61 1.06
CA GLY A 381 10.06 24.83 0.60
C GLY A 381 10.91 25.57 -0.44
N THR A 382 11.07 26.88 -0.29
CA THR A 382 11.95 27.69 -1.14
C THR A 382 13.42 27.49 -0.75
N VAL A 383 14.20 26.90 -1.65
CA VAL A 383 15.65 26.71 -1.43
C VAL A 383 16.37 28.05 -1.61
N THR A 384 17.04 28.52 -0.55
CA THR A 384 17.68 29.86 -0.52
C THR A 384 19.19 29.82 -0.66
N LYS A 385 19.81 28.67 -0.38
CA LYS A 385 21.25 28.44 -0.51
C LYS A 385 21.54 26.95 -0.58
N VAL A 386 22.70 26.60 -1.13
CA VAL A 386 23.22 25.24 -1.18
C VAL A 386 24.61 25.20 -0.56
N LYS A 387 24.98 24.10 0.08
CA LYS A 387 26.32 23.81 0.56
C LYS A 387 26.91 22.61 -0.18
N PHE A 388 28.10 22.80 -0.72
CA PHE A 388 28.92 21.78 -1.34
C PHE A 388 29.97 21.29 -0.35
N LEU A 389 30.13 19.97 -0.26
CA LEU A 389 31.15 19.28 0.53
C LEU A 389 31.71 18.15 -0.32
N TRP A 390 33.02 17.91 -0.21
CA TRP A 390 33.67 16.77 -0.85
C TRP A 390 34.69 16.17 0.11
N ASN A 391 34.87 14.85 0.00
CA ASN A 391 35.82 14.07 0.78
C ASN A 391 36.63 13.19 -0.18
N ASN A 392 37.86 12.89 0.19
CA ASN A 392 38.77 12.05 -0.57
C ASN A 392 39.15 10.81 0.25
N ASN A 393 38.84 9.63 -0.29
CA ASN A 393 39.09 8.36 0.38
C ASN A 393 40.55 7.87 0.27
N VAL A 394 41.46 8.69 -0.28
CA VAL A 394 42.88 8.36 -0.48
C VAL A 394 43.76 9.51 -0.02
N ILE A 395 44.82 9.23 0.73
CA ILE A 395 45.79 10.25 1.15
C ILE A 395 46.39 10.92 -0.11
N ASN A 396 46.06 12.20 -0.33
CA ASN A 396 46.56 12.96 -1.46
C ASN A 396 47.47 14.11 -0.99
N PRO A 397 48.81 13.98 -1.09
CA PRO A 397 49.75 14.97 -0.58
C PRO A 397 49.71 16.32 -1.31
N SER A 398 49.04 16.39 -2.47
CA SER A 398 48.86 17.65 -3.21
C SER A 398 47.81 18.59 -2.60
N LEU A 399 47.05 18.13 -1.58
CA LEU A 399 45.98 18.87 -0.91
C LEU A 399 45.06 19.61 -1.90
N PRO A 400 44.41 18.87 -2.84
CA PRO A 400 43.61 19.49 -3.89
C PRO A 400 42.46 20.31 -3.30
N LYS A 401 41.96 21.27 -4.09
CA LYS A 401 40.76 22.04 -3.79
C LYS A 401 39.74 21.82 -4.89
N LEU A 402 38.50 21.54 -4.51
CA LEU A 402 37.37 21.44 -5.42
C LEU A 402 36.28 22.44 -5.00
N GLY A 403 35.47 22.85 -5.97
CA GLY A 403 34.31 23.70 -5.76
C GLY A 403 33.23 23.35 -6.77
N ALA A 404 32.03 23.89 -6.56
CA ALA A 404 30.93 23.77 -7.49
C ALA A 404 30.66 25.15 -8.11
N ALA A 405 30.89 25.27 -9.42
CA ALA A 405 30.68 26.52 -10.13
C ALA A 405 29.19 26.89 -10.23
N THR A 406 28.37 25.87 -10.49
CA THR A 406 26.92 25.99 -10.60
C THR A 406 26.28 24.76 -10.01
N VAL A 407 25.19 24.96 -9.29
CA VAL A 407 24.30 23.94 -8.79
C VAL A 407 22.89 24.27 -9.21
N VAL A 408 22.17 23.31 -9.77
CA VAL A 408 20.74 23.42 -10.07
C VAL A 408 20.01 22.41 -9.22
N VAL A 409 19.00 22.89 -8.50
CA VAL A 409 18.10 22.14 -7.63
C VAL A 409 16.73 22.16 -8.29
N GLN A 410 16.12 21.01 -8.53
CA GLN A 410 14.79 20.93 -9.13
C GLN A 410 13.83 20.17 -8.21
N SER A 411 12.69 20.77 -7.96
CA SER A 411 11.60 20.15 -7.20
C SER A 411 10.89 19.09 -8.03
N GLY A 412 10.69 17.89 -7.46
CA GLY A 412 9.98 16.81 -8.13
C GLY A 412 8.49 17.04 -8.27
N GLU A 413 7.88 17.77 -7.34
CA GLU A 413 6.43 18.01 -7.30
C GLU A 413 5.99 19.05 -8.34
N ASP A 414 6.65 20.21 -8.36
CA ASP A 414 6.20 21.38 -9.12
C ASP A 414 7.17 21.82 -10.23
N ARG A 415 8.25 21.06 -10.44
CA ARG A 415 9.27 21.29 -11.49
C ARG A 415 10.04 22.60 -11.34
N ARG A 416 9.91 23.30 -10.20
CA ARG A 416 10.65 24.55 -9.96
C ARG A 416 12.14 24.26 -9.88
N GLU A 417 12.90 25.06 -10.61
CA GLU A 417 14.36 25.05 -10.57
C GLU A 417 14.90 26.23 -9.75
N TYR A 418 15.88 25.95 -8.91
CA TYR A 418 16.65 26.91 -8.15
C TYR A 418 18.11 26.76 -8.55
N ARG A 419 18.72 27.84 -9.04
CA ARG A 419 20.10 27.85 -9.48
C ARG A 419 20.96 28.60 -8.45
N PHE A 420 22.15 28.06 -8.20
CA PHE A 420 23.11 28.59 -7.24
C PHE A 420 24.49 28.59 -7.86
N CYS A 421 25.25 29.67 -7.65
CA CYS A 421 26.58 29.85 -8.21
C CYS A 421 27.61 30.02 -7.10
N GLY A 422 28.83 29.55 -7.36
CA GLY A 422 30.00 29.75 -6.51
C GLY A 422 31.26 29.87 -7.36
N TYR A 423 32.22 30.68 -6.91
CA TYR A 423 33.51 30.86 -7.61
C TYR A 423 34.69 30.33 -6.78
N GLU A 424 34.43 29.93 -5.54
CA GLU A 424 35.45 29.48 -4.61
C GLU A 424 35.72 27.97 -4.73
N THR A 425 36.92 27.57 -4.35
CA THR A 425 37.29 26.16 -4.16
C THR A 425 37.76 25.95 -2.74
N VAL A 426 37.37 24.81 -2.17
CA VAL A 426 37.61 24.44 -0.77
C VAL A 426 38.40 23.15 -0.69
N ARG A 427 39.15 22.96 0.41
CA ARG A 427 39.79 21.67 0.71
C ARG A 427 38.74 20.61 1.03
N GLU A 428 39.17 19.36 1.07
CA GLU A 428 38.34 18.26 1.57
C GLU A 428 37.80 18.60 2.98
N ASP A 429 36.60 18.13 3.28
CA ASP A 429 35.89 18.35 4.55
C ASP A 429 35.62 19.82 4.93
N VAL A 430 35.65 20.72 3.94
CA VAL A 430 35.28 22.13 4.12
C VAL A 430 33.99 22.43 3.35
N LEU A 431 33.00 23.01 4.04
CA LEU A 431 31.72 23.40 3.44
C LEU A 431 31.85 24.69 2.61
N LEU A 432 31.55 24.60 1.32
CA LEU A 432 31.41 25.74 0.42
C LEU A 432 29.93 26.13 0.33
N THR A 433 29.56 27.38 0.60
CA THR A 433 28.18 27.86 0.43
C THR A 433 28.01 28.53 -0.93
N LEU A 434 27.00 28.11 -1.69
CA LEU A 434 26.57 28.71 -2.94
C LEU A 434 25.28 29.52 -2.72
N THR A 435 25.19 30.67 -3.39
CA THR A 435 24.06 31.60 -3.31
C THR A 435 23.31 31.65 -4.63
N ALA A 436 22.04 32.08 -4.58
CA ALA A 436 21.18 32.13 -5.75
C ALA A 436 21.77 32.98 -6.90
N CYS A 437 21.61 32.45 -8.10
CA CYS A 437 21.86 33.05 -9.42
C CYS A 437 20.88 32.40 -10.41
#